data_AF-A0A3D3YXT7-F1
#
_entry.id   AF-A0A3D3YXT7-F1
#
_cell.length_a   1.000
_cell.length_b   1.000
_cell.length_c   1.000
_cell.angle_alpha   90.00
_cell.angle_beta   90.00
_cell.angle_gamma   90.00
#
_symmetry.space_group_name_H-M   'P 1'
#
loop_
_entity.id
_entity.type
_entity.pdbx_description
1 polymer ?
#
loop_
_entity_poly.entity_id
_entity_poly.type
_entity_poly.pdbx_seq_one_letter_code
_entity_poly.pdbx_strand_id
1 'polypeptide(L)'
;GVLVLSSVTGGSRTVEVPADAINLGFVLGNKVAVGTVNANREHFEAGVRDIAMAQAQWPGWLGKLMTHPVQGLEAFEKAFELLGAPGVIKVYLEIAPLD
;
A
#
# COMPACT_ATOMS: atom_id res chain seq x y z
N GLY A 1 21.45 -3.95 5.97
CA GLY A 1 20.27 -3.62 5.14
C GLY A 1 19.00 -3.80 5.94
N VAL A 2 17.90 -3.12 5.60
CA VAL A 2 16.65 -3.14 6.39
C VAL A 2 15.51 -3.75 5.57
N LEU A 3 14.82 -4.73 6.13
CA LEU A 3 13.60 -5.33 5.59
C LEU A 3 12.41 -4.83 6.40
N VAL A 4 11.47 -4.14 5.73
CA VAL A 4 10.21 -3.69 6.34
C VAL A 4 9.08 -4.61 5.88
N LEU A 5 8.41 -5.24 6.84
CA LEU A 5 7.27 -6.12 6.61
C LEU A 5 5.97 -5.34 6.91
N SER A 6 5.26 -4.94 5.86
CA SER A 6 3.98 -4.20 5.95
C SER A 6 2.77 -5.00 5.48
N SER A 7 2.95 -6.28 5.10
CA SER A 7 1.89 -7.15 4.61
C SER A 7 1.27 -7.99 5.72
N VAL A 8 -0.01 -8.33 5.56
CA VAL A 8 -0.67 -9.38 6.34
C VAL A 8 -0.74 -10.64 5.50
N THR A 9 0.01 -11.68 5.89
CA THR A 9 0.02 -12.97 5.20
C THR A 9 -0.81 -13.97 6.01
N GLY A 10 -1.94 -14.41 5.45
CA GLY A 10 -2.77 -15.47 6.02
C GLY A 10 -2.41 -16.87 5.51
N GLY A 11 -2.92 -17.89 6.18
CA GLY A 11 -2.80 -19.31 5.77
C GLY A 11 -1.92 -20.15 6.70
N SER A 12 -1.92 -21.47 6.48
CA SER A 12 -1.21 -22.46 7.30
C SER A 12 -0.16 -23.25 6.52
N ARG A 13 0.19 -22.81 5.30
CA ARG A 13 1.19 -23.49 4.47
C ARG A 13 2.57 -23.35 5.10
N THR A 14 3.32 -24.45 5.15
CA THR A 14 4.71 -24.48 5.58
C THR A 14 5.63 -24.67 4.37
N VAL A 15 6.83 -24.12 4.45
CA VAL A 15 7.90 -24.30 3.46
C VAL A 15 9.23 -24.49 4.21
N GLU A 16 10.12 -25.32 3.66
CA GLU A 16 11.47 -25.52 4.20
C GLU A 16 12.41 -24.39 3.71
N VAL A 17 13.25 -23.86 4.62
CA VAL A 17 14.18 -22.76 4.32
C VAL A 17 15.55 -23.01 4.97
N PRO A 18 16.66 -22.54 4.37
CA PRO A 18 18.01 -22.65 4.95
C PRO A 18 18.19 -21.61 6.07
N ALA A 19 17.70 -21.95 7.27
CA ALA A 19 17.65 -21.03 8.42
C ALA A 19 19.04 -20.56 8.88
N ASP A 20 20.05 -21.42 8.78
CA ASP A 20 21.45 -21.14 9.11
C ASP A 20 22.05 -20.07 8.18
N ALA A 21 21.86 -20.20 6.87
CA ALA A 21 22.33 -19.25 5.87
C ALA A 21 21.63 -17.90 6.02
N ILE A 22 20.33 -17.89 6.29
CA ILE A 22 19.57 -16.66 6.58
C ILE A 22 20.15 -15.97 7.81
N ASN A 23 20.31 -16.70 8.93
CA ASN A 23 20.85 -16.15 10.17
C ASN A 23 22.27 -15.60 10.00
N LEU A 24 23.17 -16.37 9.37
CA LEU A 24 24.53 -15.95 9.09
C LEU A 24 24.57 -14.66 8.26
N GLY A 25 23.69 -14.57 7.26
CA GLY A 25 23.53 -13.37 6.45
C GLY A 25 23.00 -12.15 7.21
N PHE A 26 22.21 -12.34 8.27
CA PHE A 26 21.76 -11.24 9.13
C PHE A 26 22.89 -10.73 10.03
N VAL A 27 23.62 -11.65 10.66
CA VAL A 27 24.73 -11.31 11.57
C VAL A 27 25.86 -10.63 10.81
N LEU A 28 26.42 -11.26 9.78
CA LEU A 28 27.56 -10.71 9.04
C LEU A 28 27.19 -9.44 8.25
N GLY A 29 25.94 -9.36 7.80
CA GLY A 29 25.43 -8.22 7.03
C GLY A 29 24.83 -7.09 7.87
N ASN A 30 24.87 -7.20 9.20
CA ASN A 30 24.22 -6.28 10.15
C ASN A 30 22.81 -5.89 9.67
N LYS A 31 21.97 -6.90 9.39
CA LYS A 31 20.64 -6.70 8.81
C LYS A 31 19.58 -6.57 9.90
N VAL A 32 18.52 -5.81 9.59
CA VAL A 32 17.34 -5.63 10.45
C VAL A 32 16.10 -6.10 9.69
N ALA A 33 15.23 -6.83 10.37
CA ALA A 33 13.87 -7.08 9.93
C ALA A 33 12.91 -6.42 10.92
N VAL A 34 11.98 -5.60 10.44
CA VAL A 34 11.01 -4.88 11.27
C VAL A 34 9.60 -5.05 10.68
N GLY A 35 8.68 -5.50 11.54
CA GLY A 35 7.25 -5.51 11.23
C GLY A 35 6.62 -4.17 11.58
N THR A 36 5.74 -3.66 10.71
CA THR A 36 4.97 -2.46 10.97
C THR A 36 3.51 -2.66 10.60
N VAL A 37 2.61 -2.07 11.38
CA VAL A 37 1.18 -2.11 11.14
C VAL A 37 0.57 -0.79 11.61
N ASN A 38 -0.47 -0.34 10.91
CA ASN A 38 -1.21 0.89 11.21
C ASN A 38 -0.36 2.18 11.06
N ALA A 39 -0.98 3.32 11.31
CA ALA A 39 -0.41 4.65 11.24
C ALA A 39 -1.07 5.57 12.28
N ASN A 40 -0.33 6.55 12.81
CA ASN A 40 -0.83 7.58 13.70
C ASN A 40 -1.05 8.91 12.95
N ARG A 41 -1.62 9.92 13.62
CA ARG A 41 -1.91 11.24 13.05
C ARG A 41 -0.71 11.86 12.30
N GLU A 42 0.48 11.81 12.89
CA GLU A 42 1.69 12.41 12.30
C GLU A 42 2.08 11.73 10.97
N HIS A 43 1.86 10.42 10.86
CA HIS A 43 2.08 9.68 9.62
C HIS A 43 1.08 10.09 8.53
N PHE A 44 -0.18 10.39 8.87
CA PHE A 44 -1.15 10.92 7.90
C PHE A 44 -0.76 12.31 7.41
N GLU A 45 -0.32 13.20 8.31
CA GLU A 45 0.16 14.52 7.93
C GLU A 45 1.40 14.43 7.03
N ALA A 46 2.32 13.50 7.32
CA ALA A 46 3.45 13.21 6.45
C ALA A 46 2.99 12.69 5.08
N GLY A 47 2.05 11.75 5.04
CA GLY A 47 1.51 11.21 3.81
C GLY A 47 0.89 12.26 2.88
N VAL A 48 0.18 13.25 3.43
CA VAL A 48 -0.35 14.38 2.63
C VAL A 48 0.79 15.20 2.02
N ARG A 49 1.83 15.51 2.81
CA ARG A 49 3.02 16.23 2.31
C ARG A 49 3.73 15.44 1.21
N ASP A 50 3.92 14.15 1.40
CA ASP A 50 4.61 13.27 0.44
C ASP A 50 3.84 13.15 -0.87
N ILE A 51 2.51 13.02 -0.82
CA ILE A 51 1.66 12.99 -2.02
C ILE A 51 1.77 14.32 -2.78
N ALA A 52 1.71 15.46 -2.08
CA ALA A 52 1.84 16.77 -2.71
C ALA A 52 3.22 16.96 -3.37
N MET A 53 4.29 16.57 -2.67
CA MET A 53 5.65 16.60 -3.20
C MET A 53 5.83 15.68 -4.41
N ALA A 54 5.26 14.48 -4.38
CA ALA A 54 5.30 13.55 -5.50
C ALA A 54 4.53 14.09 -6.70
N GLN A 55 3.38 14.73 -6.49
CA GLN A 55 2.61 15.37 -7.56
C GLN A 55 3.37 16.52 -8.20
N ALA A 56 4.13 17.31 -7.42
CA ALA A 56 4.98 18.36 -7.94
C ALA A 56 6.18 17.82 -8.74
N GLN A 57 6.79 16.72 -8.29
CA GLN A 57 7.94 16.09 -8.96
C GLN A 57 7.55 15.29 -10.21
N TRP A 58 6.40 14.62 -10.19
CA TRP A 58 5.90 13.78 -11.28
C TRP A 58 4.46 14.15 -11.64
N PRO A 59 4.21 15.30 -12.26
CA PRO A 59 2.86 15.76 -12.57
C PRO A 59 2.01 14.70 -13.28
N GLY A 60 0.82 14.47 -12.74
CA GLY A 60 -0.17 13.53 -13.28
C GLY A 60 -0.04 12.08 -12.79
N TRP A 61 0.95 11.75 -11.95
CA TRP A 61 1.07 10.39 -11.39
C TRP A 61 -0.13 10.00 -10.53
N LEU A 62 -0.68 10.93 -9.73
CA LEU A 62 -1.77 10.64 -8.81
C LEU A 62 -3.04 10.22 -9.56
N GLY A 63 -3.33 10.85 -10.70
CA GLY A 63 -4.44 10.46 -11.58
C GLY A 63 -4.27 9.06 -12.19
N LYS A 64 -3.02 8.59 -12.35
CA LYS A 64 -2.75 7.21 -12.79
C LYS A 64 -2.88 6.19 -11.66
N LEU A 65 -2.80 6.61 -10.40
CA LEU A 65 -3.06 5.76 -9.23
C LEU A 65 -4.57 5.65 -8.98
N MET A 66 -5.27 6.79 -9.01
CA MET A 66 -6.71 6.95 -8.75
C MET A 66 -7.53 6.60 -10.00
N THR A 67 -7.59 5.31 -10.36
CA THR A 67 -8.01 4.91 -11.71
C THR A 67 -9.52 4.80 -11.95
N HIS A 68 -10.32 4.45 -10.94
CA HIS A 68 -11.73 4.12 -11.13
C HIS A 68 -12.63 4.87 -10.13
N PRO A 69 -13.00 6.14 -10.41
CA PRO A 69 -14.04 6.82 -9.67
C PRO A 69 -15.39 6.13 -9.87
N VAL A 70 -16.14 6.00 -8.79
CA VAL A 70 -17.54 5.55 -8.79
C VAL A 70 -18.37 6.65 -8.14
N GLN A 71 -19.39 7.14 -8.86
CA GLN A 71 -20.23 8.24 -8.40
C GLN A 71 -21.25 7.74 -7.37
N GLY A 72 -21.32 8.43 -6.23
CA GLY A 72 -22.33 8.19 -5.20
C GLY A 72 -22.06 6.96 -4.31
N LEU A 73 -22.51 7.04 -3.06
CA LEU A 73 -22.36 5.94 -2.09
C LEU A 73 -23.29 4.76 -2.42
N GLU A 74 -24.42 5.03 -3.07
CA GLU A 74 -25.39 4.06 -3.55
C GLU A 74 -24.80 3.06 -4.56
N ALA A 75 -23.72 3.43 -5.24
CA ALA A 75 -23.04 2.60 -6.23
C ALA A 75 -21.90 1.75 -5.63
N PHE A 76 -21.88 1.52 -4.31
CA PHE A 76 -20.81 0.75 -3.66
C PHE A 76 -20.63 -0.66 -4.24
N GLU A 77 -21.70 -1.33 -4.67
CA GLU A 77 -21.63 -2.67 -5.27
C GLU A 77 -20.75 -2.67 -6.53
N LYS A 78 -20.94 -1.67 -7.40
CA LYS A 78 -20.09 -1.45 -8.57
C LYS A 78 -18.62 -1.24 -8.19
N ALA A 79 -18.36 -0.53 -7.09
CA ALA A 79 -16.99 -0.36 -6.61
C ALA A 79 -16.35 -1.69 -6.17
N PHE A 80 -17.13 -2.59 -5.56
CA PHE A 80 -16.67 -3.94 -5.21
C PHE A 80 -16.46 -4.84 -6.43
N GLU A 81 -17.33 -4.78 -7.44
CA GLU A 81 -17.18 -5.53 -8.70
C GLU A 81 -15.89 -5.16 -9.44
N LEU A 82 -15.46 -3.90 -9.33
CA LEU A 82 -14.21 -3.43 -9.93
C LEU A 82 -12.96 -3.93 -9.19
N LEU A 83 -13.07 -4.41 -7.95
CA LEU A 83 -11.91 -4.88 -7.19
C LEU A 83 -11.30 -6.12 -7.84
N GLY A 84 -10.04 -6.02 -8.24
CA GLY A 84 -9.31 -7.12 -8.89
C GLY A 84 -9.57 -7.27 -10.39
N ALA A 85 -10.39 -6.40 -11.00
CA ALA A 85 -10.56 -6.39 -12.44
C ALA A 85 -9.26 -5.95 -13.16
N PRO A 86 -8.97 -6.46 -14.36
CA PRO A 86 -7.75 -6.11 -15.09
C PRO A 86 -7.61 -4.60 -15.32
N GLY A 87 -6.44 -4.05 -15.00
CA GLY A 87 -6.15 -2.61 -15.16
C GLY A 87 -6.70 -1.70 -14.07
N VAL A 88 -7.47 -2.24 -13.10
CA VAL A 88 -7.91 -1.49 -11.91
C VAL A 88 -6.76 -1.43 -10.90
N ILE A 89 -6.49 -0.22 -10.36
CA ILE A 89 -5.45 0.02 -9.35
C ILE A 89 -6.08 0.52 -8.06
N LYS A 90 -6.86 1.62 -8.14
CA LYS A 90 -7.56 2.20 -7.01
C LYS A 90 -8.97 2.59 -7.41
N VAL A 91 -9.94 1.90 -6.83
CA VAL A 91 -11.36 2.26 -6.89
C VAL A 91 -11.65 3.20 -5.72
N TYR A 92 -12.41 4.25 -5.96
CA TYR A 92 -12.84 5.19 -4.92
C TYR A 92 -14.23 5.74 -5.23
N LEU A 93 -14.96 6.11 -4.17
CA LEU A 93 -16.31 6.67 -4.29
C LEU A 93 -16.24 8.20 -4.22
N GLU A 94 -16.86 8.86 -5.18
CA GLU A 94 -17.07 10.31 -5.17
C GLU A 94 -18.46 10.58 -4.61
N ILE A 95 -18.50 10.93 -3.32
CA ILE A 95 -19.75 11.02 -2.54
C ILE A 95 -20.29 12.46 -2.53
N ALA A 96 -19.40 13.44 -2.67
CA ALA A 96 -19.73 14.85 -2.76
C ALA A 96 -18.64 15.57 -3.57
N PRO A 97 -18.97 16.68 -4.25
CA PRO A 97 -17.97 17.54 -4.84
C PRO A 97 -17.04 18.09 -3.74
N LEU A 98 -15.77 18.32 -4.10
CA LEU A 98 -14.94 19.27 -3.37
C LEU A 98 -15.40 20.65 -3.81
N ASP A 99 -16.06 21.37 -2.91
CA ASP A 99 -16.52 22.76 -3.11
C ASP A 99 -15.39 23.69 -3.57
#